data_AF-A0A9D6Q0T9-F1
#
_entry.id   AF-A0A9D6Q0T9-F1
#
_cell.length_a   1.000
_cell.length_b   1.000
_cell.length_c   1.000
_cell.angle_alpha   90.00
_cell.angle_beta   90.00
_cell.angle_gamma   90.00
#
_symmetry.space_group_name_H-M   'P 1'
#
loop_
_entity.id
_entity.type
_entity.pdbx_description
1 polymer ?
#
loop_
_entity_poly.entity_id
_entity_poly.type
_entity_poly.pdbx_seq_one_letter_code
_entity_poly.pdbx_strand_id
1 'polypeptide(L)'
;MKLRNFHRLLGLFLFLFILNASLSGVFRANAKWWYWKDRPAKKEAAFLAPPTVDFEEAFKIYQSRFPEGQILQIELKSLLGKPVYLFQTDRPQAKYVLMSAASGEILSPIGLELAIQIARSFVNKSDALALSENLPSFKARKANEPRPVFRIVFRDTLKTEIFVDQETAQPILILDRGRRFGLWIVKL
;
A
#
# COMPACT_ATOMS: atom_id res chain seq x y z
N MET A 1 35.99 -27.57 -39.16
CA MET A 1 34.97 -26.49 -39.30
C MET A 1 34.03 -26.29 -38.09
N LYS A 2 34.10 -27.12 -37.03
CA LYS A 2 33.16 -27.06 -35.90
C LYS A 2 33.57 -26.15 -34.72
N LEU A 3 34.87 -26.06 -34.43
CA LEU A 3 35.38 -25.34 -33.23
C LEU A 3 35.24 -23.81 -33.31
N ARG A 4 35.52 -23.20 -34.48
CA ARG A 4 35.40 -21.75 -34.68
C ARG A 4 33.94 -21.27 -34.58
N ASN A 5 33.01 -22.04 -35.15
CA ASN A 5 31.60 -21.70 -35.09
C ASN A 5 31.04 -21.90 -33.67
N PHE A 6 31.50 -22.94 -32.96
CA PHE A 6 31.19 -23.14 -31.54
C PHE A 6 31.73 -22.01 -30.66
N HIS A 7 32.99 -21.60 -30.84
CA HIS A 7 33.58 -20.48 -30.10
C HIS A 7 32.84 -19.16 -30.34
N ARG A 8 32.45 -18.85 -31.59
CA ARG A 8 31.65 -17.67 -31.91
C ARG A 8 30.24 -17.73 -31.29
N LEU A 9 29.60 -18.89 -31.31
CA LEU A 9 28.29 -19.09 -30.70
C LEU A 9 28.35 -18.95 -29.17
N LEU A 10 29.35 -19.56 -28.54
CA LEU A 10 29.58 -19.46 -27.10
C LEU A 10 29.92 -18.02 -26.71
N GLY A 11 30.75 -17.34 -27.50
CA GLY A 11 31.09 -15.93 -27.32
C GLY A 11 29.87 -15.02 -27.43
N LEU A 12 28.99 -15.26 -28.42
CA LEU A 12 27.72 -14.53 -28.55
C LEU A 12 26.81 -14.76 -27.34
N PHE A 13 26.70 -16.00 -26.87
CA PHE A 13 25.90 -16.32 -25.69
C PHE A 13 26.43 -15.65 -24.42
N LEU A 14 27.75 -15.75 -24.16
CA LEU A 14 28.41 -15.09 -23.04
C LEU A 14 28.27 -13.57 -23.12
N PHE A 15 28.43 -12.99 -24.32
CA PHE A 15 28.25 -11.56 -24.53
C PHE A 15 26.82 -11.12 -24.21
N LEU A 16 25.80 -11.81 -24.74
CA LEU A 16 24.40 -11.49 -24.43
C LEU A 16 24.09 -11.65 -22.95
N PHE A 17 24.64 -12.68 -22.30
CA PHE A 17 24.49 -12.90 -20.86
C PHE A 17 25.08 -11.75 -20.04
N ILE A 18 26.33 -11.36 -20.33
CA ILE A 18 27.01 -10.25 -19.64
C ILE A 18 26.29 -8.94 -19.93
N LEU A 19 25.91 -8.68 -21.19
CA LEU A 19 25.19 -7.48 -21.58
C LEU A 19 23.87 -7.34 -20.80
N ASN A 20 23.10 -8.43 -20.71
CA ASN A 20 21.85 -8.44 -19.93
C ASN A 20 22.12 -8.23 -18.43
N ALA A 21 23.13 -8.89 -17.87
CA ALA A 21 23.50 -8.73 -16.46
C ALA A 21 23.94 -7.28 -16.14
N SER A 22 24.76 -6.68 -17.00
CA SER A 22 25.21 -5.29 -16.85
C SER A 22 24.05 -4.29 -17.00
N LEU A 23 23.20 -4.46 -18.01
CA LEU A 23 21.99 -3.63 -18.18
C LEU A 23 21.12 -3.71 -16.92
N SER A 24 20.75 -4.92 -16.49
CA SER A 24 19.96 -5.14 -15.28
C SER A 24 20.59 -4.49 -14.06
N GLY A 25 21.91 -4.62 -13.87
CA GLY A 25 22.66 -3.95 -12.82
C GLY A 25 22.55 -2.43 -12.85
N VAL A 26 22.72 -1.81 -14.02
CA VAL A 26 22.60 -0.35 -14.20
C VAL A 26 21.18 0.12 -13.91
N PHE A 27 20.16 -0.57 -14.43
CA PHE A 27 18.76 -0.23 -14.16
C PHE A 27 18.45 -0.32 -12.66
N ARG A 28 18.95 -1.35 -11.97
CA ARG A 28 18.76 -1.52 -10.52
C ARG A 28 19.48 -0.45 -9.72
N ALA A 29 20.73 -0.12 -10.07
CA ALA A 29 21.50 0.93 -9.40
C ALA A 29 20.84 2.30 -9.55
N ASN A 30 20.18 2.56 -10.69
CA ASN A 30 19.53 3.83 -11.01
C ASN A 30 17.99 3.78 -10.85
N ALA A 31 17.48 2.79 -10.12
CA ALA A 31 16.05 2.53 -10.01
C ALA A 31 15.24 3.76 -9.58
N LYS A 32 15.78 4.57 -8.65
CA LYS A 32 15.14 5.79 -8.16
C LYS A 32 14.84 6.79 -9.28
N TRP A 33 15.77 6.97 -10.20
CA TRP A 33 15.63 7.94 -11.29
C TRP A 33 14.73 7.45 -12.42
N TRP A 34 14.65 6.13 -12.61
CA TRP A 34 13.99 5.56 -13.79
C TRP A 34 12.56 5.10 -13.51
N TYR A 35 12.31 4.43 -12.38
CA TYR A 35 11.03 3.75 -12.16
C TYR A 35 10.56 3.63 -10.70
N TRP A 36 11.40 3.97 -9.73
CA TRP A 36 11.01 4.19 -8.34
C TRP A 36 11.04 5.68 -8.03
N LYS A 37 10.14 6.43 -8.69
CA LYS A 37 9.86 7.80 -8.27
C LYS A 37 9.42 7.78 -6.81
N ASP A 38 9.87 8.78 -6.07
CA ASP A 38 9.56 8.93 -4.65
C ASP A 38 8.05 8.78 -4.48
N ARG A 39 7.66 7.92 -3.52
CA ARG A 39 6.27 7.97 -3.03
C ARG A 39 6.04 9.43 -2.64
N PRO A 40 4.87 10.04 -2.90
CA PRO A 40 4.50 11.18 -2.06
C PRO A 40 4.71 10.68 -0.63
N ALA A 41 5.57 11.36 0.13
CA ALA A 41 5.90 10.96 1.48
C ALA A 41 4.57 10.64 2.18
N LYS A 42 4.54 9.60 3.04
CA LYS A 42 3.41 9.38 3.94
C LYS A 42 3.26 10.70 4.67
N LYS A 43 2.34 11.56 4.21
CA LYS A 43 2.13 12.85 4.83
C LYS A 43 1.54 12.46 6.16
N GLU A 44 2.37 12.46 7.20
CA GLU A 44 1.90 12.57 8.56
C GLU A 44 1.23 13.93 8.61
N ALA A 45 -0.01 13.96 8.15
CA ALA A 45 -0.80 15.16 8.11
C ALA A 45 -0.94 15.55 9.57
N ALA A 46 -0.42 16.72 9.93
CA ALA A 46 -0.68 17.33 11.22
C ALA A 46 -2.19 17.24 11.51
N PHE A 47 -2.54 16.94 12.75
CA PHE A 47 -3.92 16.90 13.16
C PHE A 47 -4.56 18.26 12.84
N LEU A 48 -5.60 18.27 12.00
CA LEU A 48 -6.33 19.50 11.71
C LEU A 48 -7.21 19.90 12.91
N ALA A 49 -7.44 18.96 13.85
CA ALA A 49 -8.12 19.17 15.12
C ALA A 49 -7.57 18.18 16.16
N PRO A 50 -7.47 18.58 17.45
CA PRO A 50 -7.09 17.66 18.53
C PRO A 50 -8.13 16.55 18.69
N PRO A 51 -7.74 15.36 19.21
CA PRO A 51 -8.70 14.33 19.59
C PRO A 51 -9.65 14.86 20.67
N THR A 52 -10.94 14.57 20.53
CA THR A 52 -11.98 14.92 21.51
C THR A 52 -12.20 13.80 22.50
N VAL A 53 -12.11 12.55 22.03
CA VAL A 53 -12.13 11.34 22.84
C VAL A 53 -10.71 11.06 23.30
N ASP A 54 -10.50 10.93 24.60
CA ASP A 54 -9.18 10.58 25.15
C ASP A 54 -8.90 9.07 25.04
N PHE A 55 -7.70 8.65 25.44
CA PHE A 55 -7.32 7.23 25.38
C PHE A 55 -8.14 6.33 26.31
N GLU A 56 -8.55 6.82 27.49
CA GLU A 56 -9.29 6.03 28.47
C GLU A 56 -10.73 5.80 28.02
N GLU A 57 -11.37 6.84 27.50
CA GLU A 57 -12.69 6.79 26.90
C GLU A 57 -12.68 5.94 25.62
N ALA A 58 -11.67 6.09 24.75
CA ALA A 58 -11.52 5.24 23.57
C ALA A 58 -11.37 3.76 23.93
N PHE A 59 -10.62 3.45 25.00
CA PHE A 59 -10.48 2.09 25.53
C PHE A 59 -11.80 1.55 26.08
N LYS A 60 -12.56 2.35 26.85
CA LYS A 60 -13.89 1.98 27.36
C LYS A 60 -14.87 1.73 26.22
N ILE A 61 -14.92 2.60 25.21
CA ILE A 61 -15.76 2.43 24.02
C ILE A 61 -15.38 1.13 23.31
N TYR A 62 -14.09 0.89 23.09
CA TYR A 62 -13.62 -0.35 22.46
C TYR A 62 -14.08 -1.58 23.26
N GLN A 63 -13.81 -1.64 24.57
CA GLN A 63 -14.17 -2.79 25.40
C GLN A 63 -15.68 -3.02 25.47
N SER A 64 -16.47 -1.94 25.51
CA SER A 64 -17.94 -2.06 25.52
C SER A 64 -18.48 -2.68 24.23
N ARG A 65 -17.83 -2.42 23.10
CA ARG A 65 -18.22 -2.90 21.78
C ARG A 65 -17.65 -4.27 21.44
N PHE A 66 -16.45 -4.54 21.96
CA PHE A 66 -15.67 -5.74 21.70
C PHE A 66 -15.17 -6.31 23.03
N PRO A 67 -16.04 -6.98 23.80
CA PRO A 67 -15.67 -7.57 25.09
C PRO A 67 -14.69 -8.74 24.92
N GLU A 68 -14.64 -9.33 23.73
CA GLU A 68 -13.72 -10.39 23.38
C GLU A 68 -12.45 -9.82 22.74
N GLY A 69 -11.29 -10.27 23.21
CA GLY A 69 -9.98 -9.92 22.68
C GLY A 69 -9.26 -8.82 23.47
N GLN A 70 -7.95 -8.99 23.61
CA GLN A 70 -7.09 -8.04 24.28
C GLN A 70 -6.59 -6.97 23.30
N ILE A 71 -6.58 -5.72 23.75
CA ILE A 71 -5.90 -4.65 23.04
C ILE A 71 -4.39 -4.83 23.26
N LEU A 72 -3.67 -5.09 22.18
CA LEU A 72 -2.22 -5.23 22.19
C LEU A 72 -1.52 -3.87 22.06
N GLN A 73 -2.09 -2.98 21.25
CA GLN A 73 -1.53 -1.65 20.99
C GLN A 73 -2.64 -0.68 20.56
N ILE A 74 -2.50 0.58 20.94
CA ILE A 74 -3.32 1.70 20.44
C ILE A 74 -2.39 2.72 19.80
N GLU A 75 -2.64 3.06 18.54
CA GLU A 75 -1.90 4.09 17.80
C GLU A 75 -2.85 5.24 17.47
N LEU A 76 -2.52 6.46 17.87
CA LEU A 76 -3.19 7.67 17.38
C LEU A 76 -2.52 8.12 16.08
N LYS A 77 -3.29 8.21 15.00
CA LYS A 77 -2.80 8.63 13.69
C LYS A 77 -3.75 9.61 13.01
N SER A 78 -3.23 10.30 12.00
CA SER A 78 -4.03 11.18 11.15
C SER A 78 -4.55 10.42 9.93
N LEU A 79 -5.85 10.50 9.68
CA LEU A 79 -6.51 10.00 8.48
C LEU A 79 -7.25 11.15 7.80
N LEU A 80 -6.76 11.56 6.63
CA LEU A 80 -7.29 12.72 5.89
C LEU A 80 -7.36 14.00 6.76
N GLY A 81 -6.40 14.18 7.67
CA GLY A 81 -6.34 15.31 8.60
C GLY A 81 -7.20 15.16 9.86
N LYS A 82 -7.97 14.07 9.99
CA LYS A 82 -8.79 13.77 11.18
C LYS A 82 -8.04 12.81 12.11
N PRO A 83 -8.09 13.01 13.44
CA PRO A 83 -7.48 12.09 14.39
C PRO A 83 -8.28 10.78 14.45
N VAL A 84 -7.61 9.64 14.33
CA VAL A 84 -8.21 8.31 14.44
C VAL A 84 -7.32 7.41 15.31
N TYR A 85 -7.96 6.57 16.12
CA TYR A 85 -7.30 5.50 16.86
C TYR A 85 -7.29 4.23 16.04
N LEU A 86 -6.13 3.60 15.95
CA LEU A 86 -5.96 2.25 15.42
C LEU A 86 -5.66 1.30 16.59
N PHE A 87 -6.59 0.41 16.89
CA PHE A 87 -6.42 -0.65 17.85
C PHE A 87 -5.86 -1.87 17.15
N GLN A 88 -4.76 -2.42 17.66
CA GLN A 88 -4.29 -3.74 17.31
C GLN A 88 -4.74 -4.72 18.39
N THR A 89 -5.30 -5.84 17.97
CA THR A 89 -5.98 -6.80 18.84
C THR A 89 -5.52 -8.21 18.49
N ASP A 90 -5.66 -9.14 19.45
CA ASP A 90 -5.38 -10.57 19.26
C ASP A 90 -6.54 -11.35 18.62
N ARG A 91 -7.63 -10.66 18.25
CA ARG A 91 -8.83 -11.31 17.73
C ARG A 91 -8.58 -12.00 16.39
N PRO A 92 -9.13 -13.21 16.18
CA PRO A 92 -8.91 -13.96 14.95
C PRO A 92 -9.48 -13.28 13.70
N GLN A 93 -10.63 -12.60 13.83
CA GLN A 93 -11.41 -12.09 12.70
C GLN A 93 -11.18 -10.62 12.38
N ALA A 94 -10.62 -9.85 13.32
CA ALA A 94 -10.47 -8.40 13.19
C ALA A 94 -9.27 -7.93 14.01
N LYS A 95 -8.08 -8.17 13.45
CA LYS A 95 -6.79 -7.82 14.06
C LYS A 95 -6.64 -6.32 14.26
N TYR A 96 -7.28 -5.52 13.41
CA TYR A 96 -7.28 -4.07 13.53
C TYR A 96 -8.70 -3.51 13.66
N VAL A 97 -8.84 -2.48 14.49
CA VAL A 97 -10.05 -1.68 14.58
C VAL A 97 -9.68 -0.22 14.45
N LEU A 98 -10.36 0.47 13.54
CA LEU A 98 -10.21 1.90 13.35
C LEU A 98 -11.37 2.63 14.00
N MET A 99 -11.07 3.66 14.79
CA MET A 99 -12.06 4.48 15.48
C MET A 99 -11.77 5.97 15.26
N SER A 100 -12.81 6.77 15.11
CA SER A 100 -12.73 8.23 15.12
C SER A 100 -12.37 8.73 16.51
N ALA A 101 -11.27 9.46 16.65
CA ALA A 101 -10.91 10.10 17.93
C ALA A 101 -11.71 11.39 18.19
N ALA A 102 -12.57 11.80 17.27
CA ALA A 102 -13.47 12.94 17.43
C ALA A 102 -14.86 12.52 17.94
N SER A 103 -15.33 11.33 17.59
CA SER A 103 -16.70 10.88 17.89
C SER A 103 -16.78 9.54 18.62
N GLY A 104 -15.69 8.78 18.71
CA GLY A 104 -15.71 7.41 19.24
C GLY A 104 -16.33 6.38 18.29
N GLU A 105 -16.72 6.79 17.07
CA GLU A 105 -17.34 5.91 16.08
C GLU A 105 -16.32 4.90 15.52
N ILE A 106 -16.71 3.63 15.42
CA ILE A 106 -15.92 2.60 14.75
C ILE A 106 -16.03 2.78 13.23
N LEU A 107 -14.91 3.06 12.59
CA LEU A 107 -14.80 3.30 11.15
C LEU A 107 -14.47 2.04 10.34
N SER A 108 -13.89 1.02 10.96
CA SER A 108 -13.51 -0.24 10.30
C SER A 108 -14.67 -1.26 10.31
N PRO A 109 -14.94 -1.98 9.21
CA PRO A 109 -14.31 -1.84 7.90
C PRO A 109 -14.74 -0.54 7.20
N ILE A 110 -13.79 0.17 6.59
CA ILE A 110 -14.09 1.43 5.91
C ILE A 110 -14.97 1.19 4.68
N GLY A 111 -15.81 2.18 4.35
CA GLY A 111 -16.57 2.17 3.10
C GLY A 111 -15.74 2.54 1.87
N LEU A 112 -16.28 2.24 0.69
CA LEU A 112 -15.65 2.56 -0.60
C LEU A 112 -15.37 4.06 -0.76
N GLU A 113 -16.30 4.92 -0.35
CA GLU A 113 -16.14 6.38 -0.43
C GLU A 113 -14.91 6.88 0.31
N LEU A 114 -14.69 6.38 1.54
CA LEU A 114 -13.52 6.74 2.34
C LEU A 114 -12.24 6.19 1.69
N ALA A 115 -12.27 4.97 1.15
CA ALA A 115 -11.15 4.40 0.42
C ALA A 115 -10.79 5.23 -0.83
N ILE A 116 -11.77 5.73 -1.58
CA ILE A 116 -11.57 6.64 -2.72
C ILE A 116 -10.94 7.95 -2.26
N GLN A 117 -11.40 8.54 -1.17
CA GLN A 117 -10.79 9.76 -0.63
C GLN A 117 -9.33 9.56 -0.22
N ILE A 118 -9.03 8.43 0.43
CA ILE A 118 -7.65 8.04 0.78
C ILE A 118 -6.82 7.90 -0.49
N ALA A 119 -7.31 7.16 -1.49
CA ALA A 119 -6.59 6.93 -2.74
C ALA A 119 -6.36 8.23 -3.54
N ARG A 120 -7.34 9.15 -3.55
CA ARG A 120 -7.22 10.47 -4.17
C ARG A 120 -6.10 11.33 -3.58
N SER A 121 -5.70 11.09 -2.32
CA SER A 121 -4.57 11.82 -1.72
C SER A 121 -3.20 11.49 -2.35
N PHE A 122 -3.12 10.43 -3.16
CA PHE A 122 -1.88 9.96 -3.81
C PHE A 122 -1.80 10.31 -5.30
N VAL A 123 -2.88 10.83 -5.89
CA VAL A 123 -2.96 11.22 -7.31
C VAL A 123 -3.35 12.69 -7.43
N ASN A 124 -3.33 13.25 -8.64
CA ASN A 124 -3.80 14.62 -8.81
C ASN A 124 -5.32 14.66 -8.62
N LYS A 125 -5.83 15.73 -8.02
CA LYS A 125 -7.28 15.88 -7.72
C LYS A 125 -8.17 15.82 -8.97
N SER A 126 -7.62 16.13 -10.14
CA SER A 126 -8.29 16.11 -11.43
C SER A 126 -8.38 14.73 -12.08
N ASP A 127 -7.65 13.73 -11.58
CA ASP A 127 -7.59 12.42 -12.21
C ASP A 127 -8.91 11.66 -12.00
N ALA A 128 -9.54 11.26 -13.10
CA ALA A 128 -10.81 10.54 -13.06
C ALA A 128 -10.64 9.12 -12.50
N LEU A 129 -11.61 8.67 -11.71
CA LEU A 129 -11.68 7.29 -11.27
C LEU A 129 -11.99 6.39 -12.49
N ALA A 130 -11.16 5.37 -12.69
CA ALA A 130 -11.35 4.39 -13.76
C ALA A 130 -12.18 3.20 -13.29
N LEU A 131 -11.83 2.65 -12.12
CA LEU A 131 -12.41 1.43 -11.56
C LEU A 131 -12.23 1.42 -10.05
N SER A 132 -13.22 0.89 -9.36
CA SER A 132 -13.15 0.53 -7.94
C SER A 132 -13.68 -0.87 -7.74
N GLU A 133 -12.93 -1.71 -7.04
CA GLU A 133 -13.25 -3.12 -6.80
C GLU A 133 -12.99 -3.47 -5.34
N ASN A 134 -13.91 -4.25 -4.74
CA ASN A 134 -13.73 -4.82 -3.41
C ASN A 134 -13.05 -6.18 -3.54
N LEU A 135 -11.87 -6.32 -2.93
CA LEU A 135 -11.12 -7.57 -2.90
C LEU A 135 -11.09 -8.08 -1.45
N PRO A 136 -11.98 -9.02 -1.08
CA PRO A 136 -12.08 -9.49 0.30
C PRO A 136 -10.87 -10.28 0.78
N SER A 137 -10.08 -10.85 -0.13
CA SER A 137 -8.89 -11.65 0.19
C SER A 137 -7.73 -11.28 -0.74
N PHE A 138 -7.04 -10.18 -0.44
CA PHE A 138 -5.86 -9.74 -1.18
C PHE A 138 -4.58 -10.04 -0.41
N LYS A 139 -3.67 -10.80 -1.00
CA LYS A 139 -2.34 -11.10 -0.43
C LYS A 139 -1.25 -10.32 -1.18
N ALA A 140 -0.70 -9.29 -0.53
CA ALA A 140 0.48 -8.62 -1.06
C ALA A 140 1.71 -9.54 -1.00
N ARG A 141 2.68 -9.35 -1.90
CA ARG A 141 3.87 -10.23 -2.02
C ARG A 141 4.66 -10.43 -0.72
N LYS A 142 4.71 -9.40 0.14
CA LYS A 142 5.41 -9.42 1.44
C LYS A 142 4.46 -9.57 2.65
N ALA A 143 3.16 -9.76 2.42
CA ALA A 143 2.20 -9.93 3.51
C ALA A 143 2.12 -11.40 3.92
N ASN A 144 2.10 -11.64 5.23
CA ASN A 144 1.96 -12.98 5.79
C ASN A 144 0.54 -13.54 5.54
N GLU A 145 -0.47 -12.67 5.64
CA GLU A 145 -1.88 -13.04 5.56
C GLU A 145 -2.63 -12.21 4.50
N PRO A 146 -3.67 -12.77 3.86
CA PRO A 146 -4.56 -11.99 3.01
C PRO A 146 -5.36 -11.00 3.86
N ARG A 147 -5.63 -9.83 3.28
CA ARG A 147 -6.44 -8.79 3.92
C ARG A 147 -7.54 -8.29 2.98
N PRO A 148 -8.68 -7.84 3.52
CA PRO A 148 -9.71 -7.18 2.73
C PRO A 148 -9.21 -5.79 2.30
N VAL A 149 -9.23 -5.53 1.00
CA VAL A 149 -8.78 -4.25 0.42
C VAL A 149 -9.75 -3.72 -0.62
N PHE A 150 -9.75 -2.42 -0.84
CA PHE A 150 -10.30 -1.81 -2.05
C PHE A 150 -9.18 -1.58 -3.05
N ARG A 151 -9.39 -2.05 -4.28
CA ARG A 151 -8.55 -1.72 -5.42
C ARG A 151 -9.16 -0.55 -6.16
N ILE A 152 -8.40 0.54 -6.28
CA ILE A 152 -8.84 1.81 -6.84
C ILE A 152 -7.88 2.17 -7.97
N VAL A 153 -8.42 2.31 -9.18
CA VAL A 153 -7.67 2.58 -10.40
C VAL A 153 -8.03 3.96 -10.92
N PHE A 154 -7.02 4.77 -11.24
CA PHE A 154 -7.21 6.11 -11.82
C PHE A 154 -6.89 6.13 -13.32
N ARG A 155 -7.54 7.04 -14.05
CA ARG A 155 -7.26 7.35 -15.46
C ARG A 155 -6.18 8.41 -15.61
N ASP A 156 -5.13 8.31 -14.81
CA ASP A 156 -3.94 9.15 -14.94
C ASP A 156 -3.01 8.61 -16.05
N THR A 157 -2.01 9.39 -16.43
CA THR A 157 -1.03 9.00 -17.45
C THR A 157 -0.29 7.69 -17.09
N LEU A 158 -0.12 7.43 -15.80
CA LEU A 158 0.60 6.27 -15.27
C LEU A 158 -0.28 5.05 -14.99
N LYS A 159 -1.62 5.15 -15.11
CA LYS A 159 -2.60 4.12 -14.74
C LYS A 159 -2.35 3.61 -13.32
N THR A 160 -2.37 4.52 -12.37
CA THR A 160 -2.10 4.28 -10.95
C THR A 160 -3.20 3.43 -10.34
N GLU A 161 -2.80 2.35 -9.68
CA GLU A 161 -3.65 1.44 -8.92
C GLU A 161 -3.24 1.48 -7.46
N ILE A 162 -4.21 1.72 -6.58
CA ILE A 162 -4.02 1.87 -5.15
C ILE A 162 -4.87 0.82 -4.44
N PHE A 163 -4.25 0.07 -3.55
CA PHE A 163 -4.88 -0.95 -2.71
C PHE A 163 -4.97 -0.40 -1.29
N VAL A 164 -6.18 -0.11 -0.84
CA VAL A 164 -6.46 0.45 0.49
C VAL A 164 -7.02 -0.63 1.39
N ASP A 165 -6.38 -0.86 2.54
CA ASP A 165 -6.81 -1.80 3.57
C ASP A 165 -8.13 -1.35 4.22
N GLN A 166 -9.09 -2.27 4.34
CA GLN A 166 -10.41 -1.95 4.88
C GLN A 166 -10.42 -1.76 6.40
N GLU A 167 -9.51 -2.42 7.13
CA GLU A 167 -9.49 -2.34 8.59
C GLU A 167 -8.66 -1.15 9.08
N THR A 168 -7.52 -0.92 8.44
CA THR A 168 -6.55 0.08 8.88
C THR A 168 -6.67 1.41 8.13
N ALA A 169 -7.43 1.47 7.03
CA ALA A 169 -7.51 2.63 6.14
C ALA A 169 -6.14 3.06 5.59
N GLN A 170 -5.19 2.14 5.48
CA GLN A 170 -3.84 2.42 4.96
C GLN A 170 -3.69 1.88 3.52
N PRO A 171 -2.99 2.61 2.63
CA PRO A 171 -2.63 2.10 1.32
C PRO A 171 -1.51 1.05 1.47
N ILE A 172 -1.84 -0.22 1.25
CA ILE A 172 -0.88 -1.34 1.35
C ILE A 172 0.05 -1.36 0.14
N LEU A 173 -0.51 -1.10 -1.04
CA LEU A 173 0.20 -1.19 -2.30
C LEU A 173 -0.25 -0.08 -3.24
N ILE A 174 0.72 0.55 -3.89
CA ILE A 174 0.49 1.52 -4.95
C ILE A 174 1.31 1.04 -6.16
N LEU A 175 0.65 0.72 -7.26
CA LEU A 175 1.26 0.31 -8.51
C LEU A 175 1.02 1.39 -9.56
N ASP A 176 2.06 1.71 -10.30
CA ASP A 176 2.00 2.58 -11.46
C ASP A 176 2.79 1.92 -12.60
N ARG A 177 2.72 2.49 -13.82
CA ARG A 177 3.45 1.96 -14.98
C ARG A 177 4.95 1.83 -14.72
N GLY A 178 5.57 2.79 -14.05
CA GLY A 178 6.98 2.76 -13.70
C GLY A 178 7.29 1.61 -12.75
N ARG A 179 6.54 1.48 -11.65
CA ARG A 179 6.72 0.38 -10.69
C ARG A 179 6.53 -0.99 -11.29
N ARG A 180 5.59 -1.16 -12.23
CA ARG A 180 5.42 -2.42 -12.95
C ARG A 180 6.67 -2.76 -13.76
N PHE A 181 7.22 -1.78 -14.46
CA PHE A 181 8.48 -1.94 -15.18
C PHE A 181 9.65 -2.28 -14.24
N GLY A 182 9.76 -1.59 -13.11
CA GLY A 182 10.77 -1.89 -12.08
C GLY A 182 10.65 -3.30 -11.50
N LEU A 183 9.44 -3.74 -11.18
CA LEU A 183 9.18 -5.11 -10.70
C LEU A 183 9.50 -6.16 -11.76
N TRP A 184 9.38 -5.84 -13.05
CA TRP A 184 9.79 -6.70 -14.15
C TRP A 184 11.32 -6.79 -14.27
N ILE A 185 12.04 -5.67 -14.22
CA ILE A 185 13.52 -5.66 -14.25
C ILE A 185 14.13 -6.49 -13.10
N VAL A 186 13.51 -6.46 -11.92
CA VAL A 186 14.02 -7.24 -10.76
C VAL A 186 13.76 -8.75 -10.94
N LYS A 187 12.84 -9.14 -11.82
CA LYS A 187 12.56 -10.56 -12.11
C LYS A 187 13.40 -11.14 -13.26
N LEU A 188 13.94 -10.27 -14.12
CA LEU A 188 14.95 -10.65 -15.12
C LEU A 188 16.28 -10.94 -14.44
#